data_AF-A0A935E6D3-F1
#
_entry.id   AF-A0A935E6D3-F1
#
_cell.length_a   1.000
_cell.length_b   1.000
_cell.length_c   1.000
_cell.angle_alpha   90.00
_cell.angle_beta   90.00
_cell.angle_gamma   90.00
#
_symmetry.space_group_name_H-M   'P 1'
#
loop_
_entity.id
_entity.type
_entity.pdbx_description
1 polymer ?
#
loop_
_entity_poly.entity_id
_entity_poly.type
_entity_poly.pdbx_seq_one_letter_code
_entity_poly.pdbx_strand_id
1 'polypeptide(L)'
;MAVLYDPTNKIRYSTKQSGNKLQAIIDGSSRSTTYYLTNATDGIKVVPSLTKFKPQKFENDGQQYVIISHKALYATGPNYVQEYADYRSSQIGGGYKTEIVDIQDIYDHFGYGIDRHFQGVKQFAAFMKENWSETKFVFLIGKGLEYPYIRTTNDVVNYNEFVFFIPTYGYSGSDNMLFFRRQLSGSIFCTRKISCKIR
;
A
#
# COMPACT_ATOMS: atom_id res chain seq x y z
N MET A 1 5.75 23.87 21.82
CA MET A 1 4.95 25.11 21.97
C MET A 1 3.49 24.73 22.04
N ALA A 2 2.69 25.23 22.98
CA ALA A 2 1.28 24.88 23.07
C ALA A 2 0.44 25.63 22.03
N VAL A 3 -0.76 25.15 21.74
CA VAL A 3 -1.67 25.73 20.75
C VAL A 3 -3.06 25.79 21.37
N LEU A 4 -3.76 26.90 21.12
CA LEU A 4 -5.14 27.07 21.55
C LEU A 4 -6.07 26.88 20.34
N TYR A 5 -7.08 26.02 20.47
CA TYR A 5 -8.04 25.71 19.41
C TYR A 5 -9.45 26.08 19.83
N ASP A 6 -10.15 26.81 18.97
CA ASP A 6 -11.58 27.11 19.10
C ASP A 6 -12.39 26.18 18.18
N PRO A 7 -13.17 25.23 18.75
CA PRO A 7 -13.98 24.30 17.97
C PRO A 7 -15.18 24.97 17.29
N THR A 8 -15.66 26.11 17.82
CA THR A 8 -16.86 26.80 17.35
C THR A 8 -16.55 27.57 16.07
N ASN A 9 -15.46 28.33 16.09
CA ASN A 9 -15.02 29.13 14.95
C ASN A 9 -14.04 28.36 14.03
N LYS A 10 -13.55 27.19 14.46
CA LYS A 10 -12.55 26.37 13.76
C LYS A 10 -11.23 27.12 13.51
N ILE A 11 -10.83 27.95 14.48
CA ILE A 11 -9.62 28.79 14.43
C ILE A 11 -8.55 28.22 15.35
N ARG A 12 -7.30 28.29 14.89
CA ARG A 12 -6.10 27.94 15.66
C ARG A 12 -5.35 29.21 16.05
N TYR A 13 -5.16 29.44 17.34
CA TYR A 13 -4.39 30.55 17.88
C TYR A 13 -2.99 30.11 18.30
N SER A 14 -1.98 30.89 17.91
CA SER A 14 -0.61 30.71 18.36
C SER A 14 -0.45 31.21 19.80
N THR A 15 0.25 30.44 20.63
CA THR A 15 0.52 30.83 22.02
C THR A 15 1.97 31.30 22.19
N LYS A 16 2.20 32.22 23.12
CA LYS A 16 3.53 32.68 23.52
C LYS A 16 3.72 32.43 25.01
N GLN A 17 4.86 31.86 25.38
CA GLN A 17 5.24 31.70 26.78
C GLN A 17 5.96 32.96 27.27
N SER A 18 5.51 33.48 28.40
CA SER A 18 6.14 34.61 29.10
C SER A 18 6.33 34.21 30.57
N GLY A 19 7.54 33.75 30.91
CA GLY A 19 7.83 33.14 32.21
C GLY A 19 7.02 31.86 32.44
N ASN A 20 6.29 31.80 33.57
CA ASN A 20 5.42 30.67 33.93
C ASN A 20 3.98 30.79 33.37
N LYS A 21 3.67 31.82 32.57
CA LYS A 21 2.35 32.02 31.98
C LYS A 21 2.38 31.74 30.49
N LEU A 22 1.36 31.06 30.01
CA LEU A 22 1.08 30.91 28.59
C LEU A 22 0.02 31.96 28.19
N GLN A 23 0.30 32.73 27.15
CA GLN A 23 -0.58 33.79 26.67
C GLN A 23 -0.99 33.49 25.23
N ALA A 24 -2.25 33.78 24.90
CA ALA A 24 -2.79 33.72 23.55
C ALA A 24 -3.68 34.95 23.34
N ILE A 25 -3.61 35.54 22.16
CA ILE A 25 -4.52 36.62 21.75
C ILE A 25 -5.70 35.93 21.07
N ILE A 26 -6.89 36.17 21.59
CA ILE A 26 -8.16 35.64 21.07
C ILE A 26 -9.05 36.81 20.67
N ASP A 27 -9.94 36.56 19.71
CA ASP A 27 -10.95 37.53 19.32
C ASP A 27 -12.04 37.60 20.41
N GLY A 28 -12.46 38.81 20.76
CA GLY A 28 -13.51 39.02 21.74
C GLY A 28 -14.85 38.47 21.26
N SER A 29 -15.50 37.64 22.08
CA SER A 29 -16.83 37.07 21.81
C SER A 29 -17.81 37.51 22.89
N SER A 30 -19.06 37.83 22.50
CA SER A 30 -20.15 38.12 23.43
C SER A 30 -20.88 36.85 23.91
N ARG A 31 -20.46 35.67 23.43
CA ARG A 31 -21.03 34.35 23.77
C ARG A 31 -20.02 33.53 24.55
N SER A 32 -20.50 32.63 25.39
CA SER A 32 -19.65 31.63 26.06
C SER A 32 -18.94 30.78 25.01
N THR A 33 -17.60 30.82 24.99
CA THR A 33 -16.75 30.05 24.09
C THR A 33 -15.90 29.07 24.90
N THR A 34 -15.75 27.86 24.37
CA THR A 34 -14.87 26.83 24.95
C THR A 34 -13.61 26.74 24.10
N TYR A 35 -12.45 26.76 24.74
CA TYR A 35 -11.16 26.63 24.07
C TYR A 35 -10.43 25.39 24.56
N TYR A 36 -9.80 24.67 23.63
CA TYR A 36 -8.94 23.53 23.94
C TYR A 36 -7.48 23.96 23.86
N LEU A 37 -6.75 23.80 24.96
CA LEU A 37 -5.30 23.99 24.99
C LEU A 37 -4.63 22.64 24.75
N THR A 38 -3.80 22.55 23.72
CA THR A 38 -3.10 21.32 23.36
C THR A 38 -1.60 21.53 23.28
N ASN A 39 -0.83 20.49 23.61
CA ASN A 39 0.60 20.47 23.30
C ASN A 39 0.77 20.23 21.79
N ALA A 40 1.57 21.05 21.10
CA ALA A 40 1.81 20.85 19.66
C ALA A 40 2.55 19.55 19.33
N THR A 41 3.23 18.91 20.30
CA THR A 41 3.96 17.66 20.07
C THR A 41 3.04 16.45 20.04
N ASP A 42 2.18 16.28 21.06
CA ASP A 42 1.33 15.08 21.19
C ASP A 42 -0.14 15.33 20.84
N GLY A 43 -0.61 16.57 21.04
CA GLY A 43 -2.01 16.94 20.85
C GLY A 43 -2.36 17.34 19.42
N ILE A 44 -1.37 17.49 18.54
CA ILE A 44 -1.57 17.83 17.13
C ILE A 44 -0.97 16.74 16.26
N LYS A 45 -1.84 16.02 15.55
CA LYS A 45 -1.40 15.13 14.47
C LYS A 45 -1.09 15.98 13.24
N VAL A 46 0.19 16.21 13.00
CA VAL A 46 0.65 16.91 11.78
C VAL A 46 0.71 15.90 10.65
N VAL A 47 0.17 16.26 9.49
CA VAL A 47 0.40 15.51 8.25
C VAL A 47 1.78 15.91 7.73
N PRO A 48 2.79 15.01 7.72
CA PRO A 48 4.17 15.38 7.42
C PRO A 48 4.35 15.79 5.95
N SER A 49 3.57 15.20 5.04
CA SER A 49 3.57 15.55 3.63
C SER A 49 2.24 15.18 2.98
N LEU A 50 1.87 15.94 1.94
CA LEU A 50 0.79 15.61 1.02
C LEU A 50 1.42 15.26 -0.32
N THR A 51 1.15 14.06 -0.82
CA THR A 51 1.59 13.62 -2.14
C THR A 51 0.41 13.63 -3.09
N LYS A 52 0.64 14.07 -4.33
CA LYS A 52 -0.37 13.97 -5.38
C LYS A 52 -0.46 12.51 -5.82
N PHE A 53 -1.55 11.84 -5.46
CA PHE A 53 -1.85 10.51 -5.96
C PHE A 53 -2.16 10.58 -7.47
N LYS A 54 -1.48 9.74 -8.25
CA LYS A 54 -1.74 9.54 -9.67
C LYS A 54 -2.11 8.07 -9.88
N PRO A 55 -3.39 7.76 -10.12
CA PRO A 55 -3.79 6.37 -10.34
C PRO A 55 -3.14 5.81 -11.60
N GLN A 56 -2.51 4.63 -11.46
CA GLN A 56 -2.06 3.81 -12.57
C GLN A 56 -3.24 3.34 -13.43
N LYS A 57 -3.05 3.33 -14.75
CA LYS A 57 -4.02 2.76 -15.68
C LYS A 57 -3.67 1.30 -15.96
N PHE A 58 -4.68 0.44 -16.01
CA PHE A 58 -4.55 -0.98 -16.33
C PHE A 58 -5.20 -1.25 -17.69
N GLU A 59 -4.49 -0.90 -18.76
CA GLU A 59 -4.96 -1.12 -20.13
C GLU A 59 -4.82 -2.59 -20.53
N ASN A 60 -5.64 -3.04 -21.49
CA ASN A 60 -5.47 -4.36 -22.09
C ASN A 60 -4.57 -4.25 -23.32
N ASP A 61 -3.30 -4.62 -23.14
CA ASP A 61 -2.32 -4.66 -24.22
C ASP A 61 -2.09 -6.10 -24.71
N GLY A 62 -2.88 -7.08 -24.27
CA GLY A 62 -2.66 -8.50 -24.58
C GLY A 62 -1.54 -9.13 -23.73
N GLN A 63 -1.41 -8.68 -22.48
CA GLN A 63 -0.47 -9.23 -21.51
C GLN A 63 -0.76 -10.71 -21.25
N GLN A 64 0.25 -11.56 -21.42
CA GLN A 64 0.14 -13.02 -21.27
C GLN A 64 0.80 -13.54 -19.98
N TYR A 65 1.83 -12.83 -19.50
CA TYR A 65 2.60 -13.19 -18.32
C TYR A 65 2.74 -11.97 -17.40
N VAL A 66 1.98 -11.97 -16.31
CA VAL A 66 1.94 -10.84 -15.37
C VAL A 66 2.86 -11.13 -14.18
N ILE A 67 3.78 -10.23 -13.90
CA ILE A 67 4.67 -10.29 -12.74
C ILE A 67 4.20 -9.25 -11.73
N ILE A 68 3.75 -9.68 -10.56
CA ILE A 68 3.38 -8.79 -9.47
C ILE A 68 4.58 -8.72 -8.52
N SER A 69 5.09 -7.52 -8.30
CA SER A 69 6.24 -7.26 -7.44
C SER A 69 6.05 -5.94 -6.69
N HIS A 70 6.97 -5.60 -5.79
CA HIS A 70 6.97 -4.31 -5.11
C HIS A 70 8.13 -3.45 -5.59
N LYS A 71 7.91 -2.15 -5.82
CA LYS A 71 8.94 -1.21 -6.31
C LYS A 71 10.27 -1.31 -5.57
N ALA A 72 10.25 -1.50 -4.25
CA ALA A 72 11.47 -1.63 -3.45
C ALA A 72 12.41 -2.78 -3.90
N LEU A 73 11.90 -3.85 -4.52
CA LEU A 73 12.70 -4.99 -4.97
C LEU A 73 13.49 -4.73 -6.27
N TYR A 74 13.16 -3.67 -7.00
CA TYR A 74 13.78 -3.35 -8.28
C TYR A 74 14.12 -1.87 -8.46
N ALA A 75 13.77 -1.01 -7.51
CA ALA A 75 14.15 0.40 -7.49
C ALA A 75 15.58 0.60 -6.95
N THR A 76 16.06 -0.27 -6.07
CA THR A 76 17.38 -0.18 -5.44
C THR A 76 18.24 -1.39 -5.80
N GLY A 77 19.16 -1.21 -6.74
CA GLY A 77 20.07 -2.27 -7.22
C GLY A 77 19.71 -2.80 -8.62
N PRO A 78 20.30 -3.93 -9.03
CA PRO A 78 20.00 -4.56 -10.32
C PRO A 78 18.51 -4.94 -10.40
N ASN A 79 17.89 -4.61 -11.53
CA ASN A 79 16.47 -4.86 -11.74
C ASN A 79 16.23 -6.30 -12.20
N TYR A 80 16.38 -7.25 -11.29
CA TYR A 80 16.17 -8.68 -11.57
C TYR A 80 14.72 -9.00 -11.97
N VAL A 81 13.76 -8.15 -11.59
CA VAL A 81 12.36 -8.28 -11.98
C VAL A 81 12.22 -8.02 -13.49
N GLN A 82 12.83 -6.95 -13.97
CA GLN A 82 12.88 -6.62 -15.40
C GLN A 82 13.69 -7.65 -16.19
N GLU A 83 14.86 -8.05 -15.70
CA GLU A 83 15.67 -9.10 -16.37
C GLU A 83 14.88 -10.41 -16.54
N TYR A 84 14.09 -10.80 -15.54
CA TYR A 84 13.23 -11.97 -15.64
C TYR A 84 12.06 -11.75 -16.62
N ALA A 85 11.45 -10.57 -16.62
CA ALA A 85 10.42 -10.21 -17.59
C ALA A 85 10.95 -10.24 -19.04
N ASP A 86 12.17 -9.74 -19.27
CA ASP A 86 12.84 -9.74 -20.57
C ASP A 86 13.22 -11.16 -20.98
N TYR A 87 13.66 -11.99 -20.04
CA TYR A 87 13.88 -13.41 -20.31
C TYR A 87 12.59 -14.09 -20.78
N ARG A 88 11.45 -13.88 -20.10
CA ARG A 88 10.16 -14.48 -20.47
C ARG A 88 9.59 -13.96 -21.79
N SER A 89 9.95 -12.74 -22.20
CA SER A 89 9.59 -12.20 -23.52
C SER A 89 10.51 -12.69 -24.64
N SER A 90 11.72 -13.16 -24.33
CA SER A 90 12.63 -13.76 -25.32
C SER A 90 12.09 -15.05 -25.92
N GLN A 91 12.59 -15.40 -27.12
CA GLN A 91 12.23 -16.65 -27.81
C GLN A 91 12.54 -17.90 -26.96
N ILE A 92 13.64 -17.88 -26.20
CA ILE A 92 14.05 -18.99 -25.33
C ILE A 92 13.14 -19.09 -24.10
N GLY A 93 12.70 -17.95 -23.55
CA GLY A 93 11.80 -17.91 -22.40
C GLY A 93 10.31 -18.09 -22.73
N GLY A 94 9.98 -18.23 -24.01
CA GLY A 94 8.64 -18.59 -24.49
C GLY A 94 7.90 -17.52 -25.27
N GLY A 95 8.52 -16.35 -25.52
CA GLY A 95 7.95 -15.31 -26.39
C GLY A 95 6.68 -14.65 -25.84
N TYR A 96 6.53 -14.60 -24.51
CA TYR A 96 5.32 -14.06 -23.89
C TYR A 96 5.31 -12.53 -23.87
N LYS A 97 4.13 -11.93 -24.03
CA LYS A 97 3.96 -10.50 -23.69
C LYS A 97 3.93 -10.35 -22.16
N THR A 98 5.00 -9.80 -21.59
CA THR A 98 5.18 -9.67 -20.13
C THR A 98 4.76 -8.29 -19.65
N GLU A 99 4.24 -8.24 -18.42
CA GLU A 99 3.82 -7.00 -17.76
C GLU A 99 4.24 -7.05 -16.29
N ILE A 100 4.88 -5.99 -15.79
CA ILE A 100 5.26 -5.86 -14.39
C ILE A 100 4.28 -4.91 -13.72
N VAL A 101 3.56 -5.43 -12.72
CA VAL A 101 2.60 -4.67 -11.94
C VAL A 101 3.15 -4.47 -10.54
N ASP A 102 3.20 -3.21 -10.09
CA ASP A 102 3.50 -2.92 -8.70
C ASP A 102 2.28 -3.22 -7.82
N ILE A 103 2.54 -3.95 -6.75
CA ILE A 103 1.54 -4.32 -5.76
C ILE A 103 0.94 -3.10 -5.05
N GLN A 104 1.67 -1.99 -4.92
CA GLN A 104 1.11 -0.76 -4.35
C GLN A 104 -0.01 -0.20 -5.25
N ASP A 105 0.19 -0.22 -6.57
CA ASP A 105 -0.83 0.20 -7.53
C ASP A 105 -2.08 -0.70 -7.44
N ILE A 106 -1.91 -1.98 -7.09
CA ILE A 106 -3.04 -2.89 -6.81
C ILE A 106 -3.78 -2.48 -5.52
N TYR A 107 -3.09 -2.18 -4.43
CA TYR A 107 -3.75 -1.76 -3.19
C TYR A 107 -4.51 -0.45 -3.37
N ASP A 108 -3.91 0.49 -4.09
CA ASP A 108 -4.50 1.81 -4.29
C ASP A 108 -5.78 1.75 -5.14
N HIS A 109 -5.89 0.81 -6.10
CA HIS A 109 -7.08 0.67 -6.95
C HIS A 109 -8.10 -0.33 -6.42
N PHE A 110 -7.66 -1.42 -5.82
CA PHE A 110 -8.49 -2.57 -5.50
C PHE A 110 -8.57 -2.87 -4.00
N GLY A 111 -7.80 -2.17 -3.17
CA GLY A 111 -7.75 -2.37 -1.71
C GLY A 111 -8.84 -1.64 -0.93
N TYR A 112 -9.71 -0.85 -1.57
CA TYR A 112 -10.76 -0.06 -0.91
C TYR A 112 -10.23 0.86 0.22
N GLY A 113 -9.02 1.39 0.06
CA GLY A 113 -8.34 2.21 1.07
C GLY A 113 -7.71 1.40 2.21
N ILE A 114 -7.76 0.07 2.15
CA ILE A 114 -7.05 -0.81 3.07
C ILE A 114 -5.75 -1.26 2.42
N ASP A 115 -4.65 -0.71 2.91
CA ASP A 115 -3.32 -1.08 2.45
C ASP A 115 -2.97 -2.52 2.86
N ARG A 116 -2.18 -3.21 2.03
CA ARG A 116 -1.64 -4.58 2.27
C ARG A 116 -2.67 -5.67 2.52
N HIS A 117 -3.91 -5.47 2.11
CA HIS A 117 -4.96 -6.46 2.28
C HIS A 117 -5.01 -7.42 1.08
N PHE A 118 -5.10 -8.72 1.36
CA PHE A 118 -5.18 -9.76 0.32
C PHE A 118 -6.38 -9.58 -0.63
N GLN A 119 -7.45 -8.91 -0.19
CA GLN A 119 -8.62 -8.63 -1.04
C GLN A 119 -8.28 -7.75 -2.24
N GLY A 120 -7.30 -6.84 -2.13
CA GLY A 120 -6.86 -6.06 -3.29
C GLY A 120 -6.32 -6.95 -4.40
N VAL A 121 -5.50 -7.95 -4.05
CA VAL A 121 -4.98 -8.93 -5.00
C VAL A 121 -6.09 -9.80 -5.58
N LYS A 122 -7.08 -10.21 -4.77
CA LYS A 122 -8.22 -11.00 -5.25
C LYS A 122 -9.07 -10.23 -6.26
N GLN A 123 -9.33 -8.95 -5.97
CA GLN A 123 -10.10 -8.10 -6.85
C GLN A 123 -9.32 -7.78 -8.13
N PHE A 124 -8.01 -7.58 -8.05
CA PHE A 124 -7.16 -7.46 -9.22
C PHE A 124 -7.17 -8.73 -10.07
N ALA A 125 -7.12 -9.92 -9.46
CA ALA A 125 -7.24 -11.19 -10.18
C ALA A 125 -8.58 -11.33 -10.92
N ALA A 126 -9.68 -10.84 -10.33
CA ALA A 126 -10.99 -10.78 -10.99
C ALA A 126 -10.97 -9.79 -12.17
N PHE A 127 -10.41 -8.59 -11.97
CA PHE A 127 -10.24 -7.59 -13.01
C PHE A 127 -9.43 -8.12 -14.20
N MET A 128 -8.27 -8.74 -13.96
CA MET A 128 -7.44 -9.33 -15.01
C MET A 128 -8.22 -10.40 -15.79
N LYS A 129 -9.02 -11.22 -15.11
CA LYS A 129 -9.80 -12.25 -15.80
C LYS A 129 -10.87 -11.68 -16.74
N GLU A 130 -11.45 -10.54 -16.38
CA GLU A 130 -12.50 -9.89 -17.16
C GLU A 130 -11.93 -9.00 -18.28
N ASN A 131 -10.80 -8.35 -18.04
CA ASN A 131 -10.26 -7.32 -18.93
C ASN A 131 -9.02 -7.76 -19.71
N TRP A 132 -8.24 -8.72 -19.20
CA TRP A 132 -7.01 -9.22 -19.82
C TRP A 132 -7.18 -10.68 -20.26
N SER A 133 -7.92 -10.88 -21.34
CA SER A 133 -8.30 -12.20 -21.85
C SER A 133 -7.11 -13.11 -22.19
N GLU A 134 -5.97 -12.53 -22.54
CA GLU A 134 -4.75 -13.23 -22.94
C GLU A 134 -3.88 -13.68 -21.76
N THR A 135 -4.18 -13.25 -20.53
CA THR A 135 -3.36 -13.56 -19.35
C THR A 135 -3.43 -15.05 -19.01
N LYS A 136 -2.27 -15.71 -19.00
CA LYS A 136 -2.13 -17.15 -18.74
C LYS A 136 -1.38 -17.43 -17.44
N PHE A 137 -0.39 -16.62 -17.14
CA PHE A 137 0.52 -16.83 -16.02
C PHE A 137 0.58 -15.60 -15.14
N VAL A 138 0.56 -15.84 -13.82
CA VAL A 138 0.81 -14.79 -12.83
C VAL A 138 1.97 -15.23 -11.95
N PHE A 139 2.97 -14.37 -11.82
CA PHE A 139 4.16 -14.63 -11.03
C PHE A 139 4.31 -13.60 -9.93
N LEU A 140 4.41 -14.05 -8.69
CA LEU A 140 4.57 -13.18 -7.53
C LEU A 140 6.05 -13.12 -7.13
N ILE A 141 6.61 -11.91 -7.04
CA ILE A 141 7.96 -11.69 -6.54
C ILE A 141 7.88 -10.79 -5.32
N GLY A 142 8.13 -11.37 -4.15
CA GLY A 142 8.11 -10.63 -2.90
C GLY A 142 7.69 -11.49 -1.73
N LYS A 143 8.19 -11.14 -0.56
CA LYS A 143 7.82 -11.80 0.69
C LYS A 143 6.47 -11.30 1.17
N GLY A 144 5.65 -12.23 1.65
CA GLY A 144 4.52 -11.94 2.51
C GLY A 144 4.85 -12.35 3.93
N LEU A 145 4.20 -11.73 4.91
CA LEU A 145 4.16 -12.31 6.25
C LEU A 145 2.72 -12.51 6.68
N GLU A 146 2.58 -13.46 7.59
CA GLU A 146 1.33 -13.78 8.22
C GLU A 146 1.03 -12.83 9.37
N TYR A 147 -0.25 -12.72 9.70
CA TYR A 147 -0.76 -11.85 10.75
C TYR A 147 -0.05 -11.96 12.11
N PRO A 148 0.35 -13.14 12.64
CA PRO A 148 1.01 -13.22 13.93
C PRO A 148 2.41 -12.59 13.97
N TYR A 149 3.03 -12.33 12.83
CA TYR A 149 4.33 -11.67 12.75
C TYR A 149 4.22 -10.14 12.71
N ILE A 150 2.99 -9.59 12.68
CA ILE A 150 2.71 -8.16 12.84
C ILE A 150 1.67 -7.98 13.94
N ARG A 151 2.11 -7.70 15.17
CA ARG A 151 1.17 -7.58 16.30
C ARG A 151 1.21 -6.20 16.93
N THR A 152 2.29 -5.46 16.73
CA THR A 152 2.50 -4.15 17.33
C THR A 152 2.71 -3.07 16.27
N THR A 153 2.48 -1.82 16.65
CA THR A 153 2.78 -0.65 15.80
C THR A 153 4.24 -0.62 15.38
N ASN A 154 5.17 -1.04 16.26
CA ASN A 154 6.59 -1.11 15.93
C ASN A 154 6.89 -2.16 14.87
N ASP A 155 6.21 -3.31 14.89
CA ASP A 155 6.38 -4.35 13.86
C ASP A 155 5.97 -3.81 12.47
N VAL A 156 4.85 -3.08 12.40
CA VAL A 156 4.38 -2.45 11.16
C VAL A 156 5.44 -1.50 10.60
N VAL A 157 6.01 -0.65 11.45
CA VAL A 157 7.03 0.34 11.05
C VAL A 157 8.32 -0.36 10.61
N ASN A 158 8.80 -1.34 11.37
CA ASN A 158 10.06 -2.02 11.11
C ASN A 158 10.05 -2.87 9.83
N TYR A 159 8.88 -3.39 9.45
CA TYR A 159 8.77 -4.28 8.29
C TYR A 159 8.17 -3.60 7.06
N ASN A 160 7.74 -2.34 7.19
CA ASN A 160 7.05 -1.55 6.17
C ASN A 160 7.74 -1.58 4.80
N GLU A 161 9.07 -1.50 4.78
CA GLU A 161 9.84 -1.31 3.54
C GLU A 161 10.69 -2.52 3.15
N PHE A 162 10.83 -3.51 4.04
CA PHE A 162 11.82 -4.58 3.88
C PHE A 162 11.21 -5.96 3.63
N VAL A 163 9.99 -6.21 4.10
CA VAL A 163 9.46 -7.59 4.18
C VAL A 163 8.02 -7.73 3.70
N PHE A 164 7.24 -6.65 3.70
CA PHE A 164 5.81 -6.66 3.37
C PHE A 164 5.53 -6.24 1.92
N PHE A 165 5.86 -7.12 0.99
CA PHE A 165 5.64 -6.82 -0.42
C PHE A 165 4.31 -7.38 -0.92
N ILE A 166 4.03 -8.68 -0.72
CA ILE A 166 2.82 -9.33 -1.26
C ILE A 166 2.13 -10.20 -0.19
N PRO A 167 0.86 -9.94 0.17
CA PRO A 167 0.16 -10.66 1.23
C PRO A 167 -0.02 -12.13 0.88
N THR A 168 -0.29 -12.93 1.90
CA THR A 168 -0.74 -14.31 1.76
C THR A 168 -2.21 -14.40 2.16
N TYR A 169 -2.91 -15.42 1.66
CA TYR A 169 -4.29 -15.67 2.07
C TYR A 169 -4.35 -16.57 3.30
N GLY A 170 -5.03 -16.11 4.36
CA GLY A 170 -5.36 -16.92 5.54
C GLY A 170 -4.23 -17.04 6.58
N TYR A 171 -4.43 -17.98 7.50
CA TYR A 171 -3.49 -18.38 8.56
C TYR A 171 -2.99 -19.80 8.26
N SER A 172 -1.68 -19.97 8.09
CA SER A 172 -1.06 -20.85 7.07
C SER A 172 -1.26 -20.28 5.67
N GLY A 173 -0.37 -19.38 5.26
CA GLY A 173 -0.50 -18.62 4.02
C GLY A 173 -0.59 -19.48 2.76
N SER A 174 -1.61 -19.22 1.94
CA SER A 174 -1.76 -19.84 0.61
C SER A 174 -1.72 -18.79 -0.50
N ASP A 175 -0.79 -18.94 -1.44
CA ASP A 175 -0.72 -18.05 -2.61
C ASP A 175 -1.78 -18.42 -3.67
N ASN A 176 -2.11 -19.72 -3.80
CA ASN A 176 -3.14 -20.16 -4.76
C ASN A 176 -4.52 -19.57 -4.42
N MET A 177 -4.82 -19.40 -3.13
CA MET A 177 -6.09 -18.80 -2.68
C MET A 177 -6.25 -17.31 -3.01
N LEU A 178 -5.16 -16.61 -3.31
CA LEU A 178 -5.21 -15.22 -3.81
C LEU A 178 -5.85 -15.14 -5.19
N PHE A 179 -5.72 -16.19 -6.00
CA PHE A 179 -6.23 -16.25 -7.37
C PHE A 179 -7.41 -17.20 -7.53
N PHE A 180 -8.07 -17.57 -6.42
CA PHE A 180 -9.20 -18.49 -6.42
C PHE A 180 -10.55 -17.76 -6.42
N ARG A 181 -11.47 -18.23 -7.26
CA ARG A 181 -12.87 -17.75 -7.32
C ARG A 181 -13.81 -18.76 -6.68
N ARG A 182 -14.81 -18.27 -5.94
CA ARG A 182 -15.78 -19.08 -5.16
C ARG A 182 -16.57 -20.14 -5.95
N GLN A 183 -16.52 -20.12 -7.28
CA GLN A 183 -17.24 -21.06 -8.17
C GLN A 183 -16.33 -21.99 -8.98
N LEU A 184 -14.99 -21.82 -8.89
CA LEU A 184 -14.03 -22.69 -9.56
C LEU A 184 -13.40 -23.62 -8.52
N SER A 185 -13.03 -24.83 -8.92
CA SER A 185 -12.31 -25.78 -8.05
C SER A 185 -10.79 -25.50 -7.98
N GLY A 186 -10.29 -24.50 -8.71
CA GLY A 186 -8.87 -24.17 -8.83
C GLY A 186 -8.59 -22.68 -9.05
N SER A 187 -7.31 -22.30 -9.01
CA SER A 187 -6.86 -20.93 -9.32
C SER A 187 -7.23 -20.54 -10.76
N ILE A 188 -7.51 -19.25 -10.96
CA ILE A 188 -7.86 -18.70 -12.28
C ILE A 188 -6.65 -18.72 -13.23
N PHE A 189 -5.44 -18.61 -12.68
CA PHE A 189 -4.18 -18.55 -13.40
C PHE A 189 -3.17 -19.56 -12.84
N CYS A 190 -2.19 -19.95 -13.65
CA CYS A 190 -1.01 -20.66 -13.16
C CYS A 190 -0.16 -19.70 -12.33
N THR A 191 -0.07 -19.95 -11.03
CA THR A 191 0.55 -19.06 -10.04
C THR A 191 1.79 -19.66 -9.42
N ARG A 192 2.85 -18.84 -9.27
CA ARG A 192 4.05 -19.20 -8.51
C ARG A 192 4.58 -17.98 -7.76
N LYS A 193 5.21 -18.19 -6.60
CA LYS A 193 5.82 -17.12 -5.80
C LYS A 193 7.29 -17.39 -5.53
N ILE A 194 8.11 -16.34 -5.62
CA ILE A 194 9.46 -16.30 -5.04
C ILE A 194 9.44 -15.30 -3.89
N SER A 195 9.79 -15.77 -2.70
CA SER A 195 9.88 -14.95 -1.49
C SER A 195 11.27 -14.31 -1.40
N CYS A 196 11.32 -12.98 -1.40
CA CYS A 196 12.55 -12.20 -1.29
C CYS A 196 12.34 -11.03 -0.31
N LYS A 197 13.39 -10.69 0.44
CA LYS A 197 13.44 -9.60 1.42
C LYS A 197 14.66 -8.73 1.12
N ILE A 198 14.53 -7.41 1.31
CA ILE A 198 15.65 -6.47 1.26
C ILE A 198 16.44 -6.59 2.57
N ARG A 199 17.76 -6.67 2.46
CA ARG A 199 18.67 -6.83 3.60
C ARG A 199 18.93 -5.51 4.30
#